data_AF-A0A1V6H7U5-F1
#
_entry.id   AF-A0A1V6H7U5-F1
#
_cell.length_a   1.000
_cell.length_b   1.000
_cell.length_c   1.000
_cell.angle_alpha   90.00
_cell.angle_beta   90.00
_cell.angle_gamma   90.00
#
_symmetry.space_group_name_H-M   'P 1'
#
loop_
_entity.id
_entity.type
_entity.pdbx_description
1 polymer ?
#
loop_
_entity_poly.entity_id
_entity_poly.type
_entity_poly.pdbx_seq_one_letter_code
_entity_poly.pdbx_strand_id
1 'polypeptide(L)'
;MGRVPTALYATPSTPELADGVAELLVDHDIVMMARHGSVCIGTDLVSAFDRLESLEHTAKITFIARSLGPVNPLSPIEVARLQSMGGHPQSAFSAAEREEALIQEIVAELMKRK
;
A
#
# COMPACT_ATOMS: atom_id res chain seq x y z
N MET A 1 -8.20 -4.17 1.15
CA MET A 1 -7.32 -3.10 0.66
C MET A 1 -5.88 -3.51 0.83
N GLY A 2 -5.05 -3.30 -0.20
CA GLY A 2 -3.61 -3.54 -0.13
C GLY A 2 -2.84 -2.34 0.43
N ARG A 3 -1.54 -2.31 0.18
CA ARG A 3 -0.69 -1.15 0.49
C ARG A 3 -1.15 0.07 -0.31
N VAL A 4 -1.11 1.25 0.28
CA VAL A 4 -1.46 2.51 -0.38
C VAL A 4 -0.20 3.38 -0.50
N PRO A 5 0.44 3.46 -1.67
CA PRO A 5 1.61 4.30 -1.88
C PRO A 5 1.23 5.78 -1.97
N THR A 6 2.23 6.65 -1.80
CA THR A 6 2.08 8.08 -1.99
C THR A 6 2.90 8.54 -3.19
N ALA A 7 2.23 9.05 -4.22
CA ALA A 7 2.86 9.74 -5.34
C ALA A 7 3.59 11.00 -4.87
N LEU A 8 4.74 11.28 -5.49
CA LEU A 8 5.47 12.53 -5.27
C LEU A 8 4.61 13.73 -5.66
N TYR A 9 4.91 14.88 -5.04
CA TYR A 9 4.19 16.11 -5.35
C TYR A 9 4.48 16.56 -6.79
N ALA A 10 3.42 16.84 -7.52
CA ALA A 10 3.43 17.58 -8.78
C ALA A 10 2.28 18.60 -8.74
N THR A 11 2.37 19.63 -9.58
CA THR A 11 1.34 20.68 -9.64
C THR A 11 0.00 20.06 -10.07
N PRO A 12 -1.13 20.40 -9.41
CA PRO A 12 -2.44 19.90 -9.82
C PRO A 12 -2.74 20.21 -11.29
N SER A 13 -3.51 19.34 -11.95
CA SER A 13 -3.90 19.48 -13.36
C SER A 13 -2.74 19.48 -14.36
N THR A 14 -1.63 18.82 -14.00
CA THR A 14 -0.47 18.66 -14.90
C THR A 14 -0.27 17.19 -15.32
N PRO A 15 0.30 16.94 -16.51
CA PRO A 15 0.66 15.59 -16.95
C PRO A 15 1.59 14.88 -15.97
N GLU A 16 2.52 15.60 -15.34
CA GLU A 16 3.49 15.04 -14.40
C GLU A 16 2.80 14.38 -13.18
N LEU A 17 1.70 14.98 -12.71
CA LEU A 17 0.88 14.37 -11.65
C LEU A 17 0.17 13.11 -12.15
N ALA A 18 -0.41 13.16 -13.35
CA ALA A 18 -1.13 12.04 -13.94
C ALA A 18 -0.19 10.84 -14.17
N ASP A 19 1.01 11.08 -14.70
CA ASP A 19 2.02 10.06 -14.96
C ASP A 19 2.48 9.40 -13.66
N GLY A 20 2.78 10.20 -12.62
CA GLY A 20 3.21 9.68 -11.32
C GLY A 20 2.12 8.87 -10.59
N VAL A 21 0.84 9.22 -10.77
CA VAL A 21 -0.28 8.43 -10.25
C VAL A 21 -0.48 7.16 -11.08
N ALA A 22 -0.44 7.26 -12.41
CA ALA A 22 -0.63 6.13 -13.33
C ALA A 22 0.42 5.03 -13.13
N GLU A 23 1.69 5.39 -12.92
CA GLU A 23 2.77 4.43 -12.63
C GLU A 23 2.45 3.57 -11.39
N LEU A 24 1.92 4.19 -10.33
CA LEU A 24 1.60 3.49 -9.09
C LEU A 24 0.31 2.65 -9.21
N LEU A 25 -0.64 3.07 -10.05
CA LEU A 25 -1.91 2.36 -10.27
C LEU A 25 -1.74 1.02 -11.02
N VAL A 26 -0.56 0.73 -11.57
CA VAL A 26 -0.25 -0.58 -12.16
C VAL A 26 -0.33 -1.69 -11.12
N ASP A 27 0.22 -1.43 -9.93
CA ASP A 27 0.35 -2.42 -8.86
C ASP A 27 -0.54 -2.10 -7.65
N HIS A 28 -1.34 -1.03 -7.69
CA HIS A 28 -2.14 -0.58 -6.55
C HIS A 28 -3.51 -0.06 -6.98
N ASP A 29 -4.54 -0.40 -6.22
CA ASP A 29 -5.91 0.10 -6.46
C ASP A 29 -6.10 1.56 -6.01
N ILE A 30 -5.26 2.05 -5.10
CA ILE A 30 -5.40 3.34 -4.42
C ILE A 30 -4.04 4.00 -4.30
N VAL A 31 -3.96 5.28 -4.62
CA VAL A 31 -2.75 6.09 -4.53
C VAL A 31 -3.06 7.37 -3.76
N MET A 32 -2.24 7.68 -2.76
CA MET A 32 -2.22 8.99 -2.11
C MET A 32 -1.41 9.96 -2.97
N MET A 33 -1.81 11.21 -3.06
CA MET A 33 -1.06 12.28 -3.72
C MET A 33 -0.52 13.22 -2.65
N ALA A 34 0.80 13.40 -2.59
CA ALA A 34 1.43 14.25 -1.59
C ALA A 34 0.82 15.66 -1.60
N ARG A 35 0.28 16.11 -0.45
CA ARG A 35 -0.35 17.44 -0.27
C ARG A 35 -1.56 17.71 -1.17
N HIS A 36 -2.27 16.68 -1.63
CA HIS A 36 -3.43 16.88 -2.50
C HIS A 36 -4.64 16.05 -2.07
N GLY A 37 -4.52 14.73 -1.96
CA GLY A 37 -5.67 13.86 -1.71
C GLY A 37 -5.35 12.42 -2.07
N SER A 38 -6.34 11.69 -2.57
CA SER A 38 -6.20 10.31 -3.04
C SER A 38 -6.97 10.08 -4.33
N VAL A 39 -6.52 9.08 -5.09
CA VAL A 39 -7.17 8.57 -6.29
C VAL A 39 -7.28 7.06 -6.14
N CYS A 40 -8.41 6.50 -6.55
CA CYS A 40 -8.66 5.07 -6.53
C CYS A 40 -9.28 4.62 -7.85
N ILE A 41 -8.99 3.37 -8.23
CA ILE A 41 -9.64 2.68 -9.33
C ILE A 41 -10.51 1.54 -8.80
N GLY A 42 -11.44 1.06 -9.63
CA GLY A 42 -12.35 -0.04 -9.33
C GLY A 42 -12.91 -0.62 -10.62
N THR A 43 -13.47 -1.83 -10.56
CA THR A 43 -14.16 -2.47 -11.69
C THR A 43 -15.40 -1.70 -12.13
N ASP A 44 -15.97 -0.94 -11.19
CA ASP A 44 -17.11 -0.08 -11.34
C ASP A 44 -17.04 1.08 -10.34
N LEU A 45 -17.90 2.08 -10.51
CA LEU A 45 -17.95 3.28 -9.67
C LEU A 45 -18.20 2.96 -8.19
N VAL A 46 -19.00 1.94 -7.87
CA VAL A 46 -19.32 1.58 -6.48
C VAL A 46 -18.09 0.99 -5.82
N SER A 47 -17.41 0.04 -6.47
CA SER A 47 -16.17 -0.54 -5.95
C SER A 47 -15.06 0.50 -5.73
N ALA A 48 -14.92 1.49 -6.62
CA ALA A 48 -13.99 2.60 -6.46
C ALA A 48 -14.39 3.49 -5.28
N PHE A 49 -15.68 3.80 -5.16
CA PHE A 49 -16.21 4.60 -4.05
C PHE A 49 -16.00 3.92 -2.69
N ASP A 50 -16.33 2.62 -2.57
CA ASP A 50 -16.14 1.84 -1.34
C ASP A 50 -14.65 1.81 -0.94
N ARG A 51 -13.76 1.74 -1.94
CA ARG A 51 -12.31 1.81 -1.72
C ARG A 51 -11.87 3.19 -1.19
N LEU A 52 -12.45 4.25 -1.70
CA LEU A 52 -12.17 5.60 -1.20
C LEU A 52 -12.70 5.78 0.22
N GLU A 53 -13.91 5.28 0.49
CA GLU A 53 -14.53 5.36 1.81
C GLU A 53 -13.71 4.64 2.88
N SER A 54 -13.29 3.39 2.62
CA SER A 54 -12.51 2.66 3.63
C SER A 54 -11.09 3.21 3.80
N LEU A 55 -10.50 3.84 2.76
CA LEU A 55 -9.25 4.60 2.91
C LEU A 55 -9.45 5.78 3.87
N GLU A 56 -10.46 6.62 3.63
CA GLU A 56 -10.74 7.80 4.46
C GLU A 56 -11.06 7.41 5.91
N HIS A 57 -11.86 6.37 6.10
CA HIS A 57 -12.17 5.83 7.42
C HIS A 57 -10.90 5.38 8.15
N THR A 58 -10.02 4.66 7.47
CA THR A 58 -8.73 4.19 8.02
C THR A 58 -7.80 5.37 8.34
N ALA A 59 -7.74 6.38 7.46
CA ALA A 59 -6.95 7.58 7.66
C ALA A 59 -7.42 8.34 8.90
N LYS A 60 -8.73 8.50 9.07
CA LYS A 60 -9.33 9.15 10.24
C LYS A 60 -9.03 8.42 11.55
N ILE A 61 -9.22 7.09 11.58
CA ILE A 61 -8.84 6.28 12.76
C ILE A 61 -7.36 6.46 13.07
N THR A 62 -6.49 6.33 12.06
CA THR A 62 -5.04 6.41 12.23
C THR A 62 -4.62 7.79 12.73
N PHE A 63 -5.21 8.86 12.20
CA PHE A 63 -4.96 10.23 12.61
C PHE A 63 -5.35 10.46 14.07
N ILE A 64 -6.55 10.02 14.47
CA ILE A 64 -7.04 10.15 15.85
C ILE A 64 -6.18 9.32 16.80
N ALA A 65 -5.89 8.06 16.47
CA ALA A 65 -5.09 7.17 17.30
C ALA A 65 -3.68 7.75 17.54
N ARG A 66 -3.02 8.25 16.48
CA ARG A 66 -1.70 8.89 16.60
C ARG A 66 -1.74 10.21 17.37
N SER A 67 -2.87 10.92 17.33
CA SER A 67 -3.05 12.15 18.13
C SER A 67 -3.19 11.87 19.62
N LEU A 68 -3.61 10.65 20.00
CA LEU A 68 -3.73 10.22 21.40
C LEU A 68 -2.43 9.65 21.98
N GLY A 69 -1.48 9.22 21.12
CA GLY A 69 -0.19 8.69 21.54
C GLY A 69 0.38 7.65 20.58
N PRO A 70 1.40 6.89 21.02
CA PRO A 70 1.97 5.81 20.23
C PRO A 70 0.93 4.73 19.90
N VAL A 71 0.90 4.31 18.64
CA VAL A 71 0.04 3.22 18.17
C VAL A 71 0.85 1.93 18.14
N ASN A 72 0.32 0.84 18.70
CA ASN A 72 0.92 -0.48 18.62
C ASN A 72 0.43 -1.21 17.35
N PRO A 73 1.25 -1.36 16.30
CA PRO A 73 0.84 -2.04 15.08
C PRO A 73 0.74 -3.55 15.29
N LEU A 74 -0.01 -4.22 14.40
CA LEU A 74 0.01 -5.68 14.30
C LEU A 74 1.41 -6.18 13.95
N SER A 75 1.76 -7.36 14.45
CA SER A 75 3.00 -8.02 14.04
C SER A 75 2.92 -8.43 12.55
N PRO A 76 4.07 -8.54 11.85
CA PRO A 76 4.09 -8.99 10.45
C PRO A 76 3.38 -10.33 10.23
N ILE A 77 3.47 -11.25 11.20
CA ILE A 77 2.81 -12.56 11.16
C ILE A 77 1.28 -12.43 11.19
N GLU A 78 0.76 -11.55 12.04
CA GLU A 78 -0.68 -11.29 12.12
C GLU A 78 -1.21 -10.60 10.86
N VAL A 79 -0.42 -9.68 10.29
CA VAL A 79 -0.74 -9.03 9.01
C VAL A 79 -0.80 -10.08 7.88
N ALA A 80 0.20 -10.95 7.78
CA ALA A 80 0.23 -12.01 6.77
C ALA A 80 -0.97 -12.98 6.92
N ARG A 81 -1.34 -13.31 8.16
CA ARG A 81 -2.54 -14.14 8.44
C ARG A 81 -3.84 -13.46 7.99
N LEU A 82 -3.99 -12.16 8.21
CA LEU A 82 -5.17 -11.43 7.76
C LEU A 82 -5.23 -11.33 6.23
N GLN A 83 -4.08 -11.16 5.58
CA GLN A 83 -3.98 -11.12 4.13
C GLN A 83 -4.40 -12.44 3.48
N SER A 84 -4.01 -13.60 4.05
CA SER A 84 -4.41 -14.91 3.52
C SER A 84 -5.91 -15.19 3.67
N MET A 85 -6.58 -14.56 4.63
CA MET A 85 -8.04 -14.65 4.80
C MET A 85 -8.82 -13.74 3.84
N GLY A 86 -8.22 -12.63 3.38
CA GLY A 86 -8.92 -11.51 2.75
C GLY A 86 -9.30 -11.66 1.27
N GLY A 87 -8.97 -12.79 0.62
CA GLY A 87 -9.39 -13.13 -0.75
C GLY A 87 -8.99 -12.15 -1.87
N HIS A 88 -8.29 -11.05 -1.56
CA HIS A 88 -7.83 -10.07 -2.53
C HIS A 88 -6.48 -10.52 -3.10
N PRO A 89 -6.40 -10.86 -4.40
CA PRO A 89 -5.12 -10.97 -5.06
C PRO A 89 -4.46 -9.58 -5.00
N GLN A 90 -3.25 -9.51 -4.46
CA GLN A 90 -2.43 -8.32 -4.63
C GLN A 90 -2.25 -8.12 -6.14
N SER A 91 -2.64 -6.95 -6.65
CA SER A 91 -2.07 -6.42 -7.90
C SER A 91 -0.55 -6.56 -7.79
N ALA A 92 0.03 -7.15 -8.84
CA ALA A 92 1.17 -8.05 -8.79
C ALA A 92 2.34 -7.56 -7.93
N PHE A 93 2.57 -8.21 -6.79
CA PHE A 93 3.87 -8.67 -6.27
C PHE A 93 3.67 -9.21 -4.86
N SER A 94 3.93 -10.50 -4.63
CA SER A 94 3.64 -11.11 -3.33
C SER A 94 4.66 -10.72 -2.25
N ALA A 95 4.16 -10.50 -1.04
CA ALA A 95 4.98 -10.34 0.17
C ALA A 95 5.81 -11.61 0.48
N ALA A 96 5.32 -12.79 0.12
CA ALA A 96 6.01 -14.07 0.33
C ALA A 96 7.21 -14.26 -0.61
N GLU A 97 7.11 -13.85 -1.88
CA GLU A 97 8.22 -13.94 -2.82
C GLU A 97 9.32 -12.91 -2.52
N ARG A 98 8.95 -11.73 -1.99
CA ARG A 98 9.93 -10.73 -1.50
C ARG A 98 10.61 -11.18 -0.20
N GLU A 99 9.90 -11.87 0.68
CA GLU A 99 10.44 -12.40 1.94
C GLU A 99 11.36 -13.61 1.71
N GLU A 100 10.93 -14.56 0.87
CA GLU A 100 11.74 -15.71 0.44
C GLU A 100 12.99 -15.23 -0.32
N ALA A 101 12.86 -14.25 -1.23
CA ALA A 101 14.00 -13.68 -1.95
C ALA A 101 15.02 -12.99 -1.01
N LEU A 102 14.53 -12.22 -0.03
CA LEU A 102 15.38 -11.54 0.95
C LEU A 102 16.10 -12.54 1.87
N ILE A 103 15.42 -13.62 2.29
CA ILE A 103 16.02 -14.67 3.12
C ILE A 103 17.11 -15.42 2.33
N GLN A 104 16.84 -15.78 1.07
CA GLN A 104 17.81 -16.47 0.22
C GLN A 104 19.04 -15.60 -0.08
N GLU A 105 18.87 -14.30 -0.28
CA GLU A 105 19.96 -13.34 -0.49
C GLU A 105 20.86 -13.22 0.75
N ILE A 106 20.27 -13.08 1.94
CA ILE A 106 21.01 -12.99 3.20
C ILE A 106 21.79 -14.28 3.48
N VAL A 107 21.17 -15.44 3.26
CA VAL A 107 21.83 -16.76 3.47
C VAL A 107 23.00 -16.94 2.49
N ALA A 108 22.84 -16.56 1.23
CA ALA A 108 23.90 -16.61 0.23
C ALA A 108 25.09 -15.70 0.60
N GLU A 109 24.82 -14.50 1.12
CA GLU A 109 25.85 -13.54 1.50
C GLU A 109 26.63 -13.98 2.75
N LEU A 110 25.95 -14.64 3.70
CA LEU A 110 26.59 -15.22 4.88
C LEU A 110 27.49 -16.43 4.55
N MET A 111 27.13 -17.22 3.54
CA MET A 111 27.91 -18.39 3.11
C MET A 111 29.18 -18.01 2.33
N LYS A 112 29.23 -16.82 1.72
CA LYS A 112 30.41 -16.29 0.99
C LYS A 112 31.48 -15.68 1.90
N ARG A 113 31.16 -15.39 3.18
CA ARG A 113 32.10 -14.78 4.14
C ARG A 113 32.86 -15.80 5.01
N LYS A 114 32.79 -17.10 4.67
CA LYS A 114 33.66 -18.17 5.20
C LYS A 114 34.74 -18.50 4.19
#